data_AF-A0A955YVD3-F1
#
_entry.id   AF-A0A955YVD3-F1
#
_cell.length_a   1.000
_cell.length_b   1.000
_cell.length_c   1.000
_cell.angle_alpha   90.00
_cell.angle_beta   90.00
_cell.angle_gamma   90.00
#
_symmetry.space_group_name_H-M   'P 1'
#
loop_
_entity.id
_entity.type
_entity.pdbx_description
1 polymer ?
#
loop_
_entity_poly.entity_id
_entity_poly.type
_entity_poly.pdbx_seq_one_letter_code
_entity_poly.pdbx_strand_id
1 'polypeptide(L)'
;MNLGTHRPAAPWRTWCIVLLVSGCATTSISLRPGPRSFTAQDYERIYDAWTRDAEAFAVGNLSDVLHATATFQSWEFRHAYGVRYAADFALQTKAREAMLEASLQDAEDRHRFLVTMAGRRFRESDLT
;
A
#
# COMPACT_ATOMS: atom_id res chain seq x y z
N MET A 1 -58.57 -34.31 0.26
CA MET A 1 -58.42 -32.87 0.59
C MET A 1 -57.59 -32.73 1.84
N ASN A 2 -56.35 -32.22 1.70
CA ASN A 2 -55.68 -31.48 2.77
C ASN A 2 -54.59 -30.61 2.12
N LEU A 3 -54.80 -29.30 2.15
CA LEU A 3 -53.93 -28.28 1.58
C LEU A 3 -52.74 -28.06 2.51
N GLY A 4 -51.55 -28.53 2.10
CA GLY A 4 -50.28 -28.22 2.75
C GLY A 4 -49.87 -26.79 2.44
N THR A 5 -49.82 -25.95 3.47
CA THR A 5 -49.48 -24.53 3.41
C THR A 5 -47.99 -24.32 3.20
N HIS A 6 -47.60 -23.79 2.04
CA HIS A 6 -46.24 -23.28 1.81
C HIS A 6 -46.04 -21.98 2.61
N ARG A 7 -45.19 -22.02 3.64
CA ARG A 7 -44.69 -20.81 4.31
C ARG A 7 -43.69 -20.10 3.38
N PRO A 8 -43.85 -18.79 3.09
CA PRO A 8 -42.83 -18.06 2.33
C PRO A 8 -41.56 -17.93 3.17
N ALA A 9 -40.44 -18.40 2.62
CA ALA A 9 -39.13 -18.25 3.23
C ALA A 9 -38.79 -16.76 3.37
N ALA A 10 -38.45 -16.35 4.59
CA ALA A 10 -38.26 -14.95 4.94
C ALA A 10 -36.98 -14.38 4.27
N PRO A 11 -37.06 -13.22 3.57
CA PRO A 11 -36.00 -12.72 2.68
C PRO A 11 -34.77 -12.15 3.40
N TRP A 12 -34.76 -12.11 4.75
CA TRP A 12 -33.67 -11.52 5.54
C TRP A 12 -32.39 -12.36 5.55
N ARG A 13 -32.49 -13.68 5.32
CA ARG A 13 -31.31 -14.57 5.26
C ARG A 13 -30.39 -14.28 4.08
N THR A 14 -30.93 -13.73 3.00
CA THR A 14 -30.17 -13.44 1.78
C THR A 14 -29.26 -12.21 1.93
N TRP A 15 -29.59 -11.29 2.85
CA TRP A 15 -28.82 -10.06 3.06
C TRP A 15 -27.51 -10.30 3.82
N CYS A 16 -27.46 -11.29 4.72
CA CYS A 16 -26.24 -11.59 5.48
C CYS A 16 -25.11 -12.18 4.61
N ILE A 17 -25.44 -12.84 3.49
CA ILE A 17 -24.44 -13.49 2.63
C ILE A 17 -23.70 -12.45 1.76
N VAL A 18 -24.37 -11.37 1.35
CA VAL A 18 -23.77 -10.33 0.51
C VAL A 18 -22.72 -9.49 1.27
N LEU A 19 -22.90 -9.30 2.58
CA LEU A 19 -21.97 -8.51 3.41
C LEU A 19 -20.64 -9.24 3.71
N LEU A 20 -20.60 -10.57 3.64
CA LEU A 20 -19.40 -11.35 3.97
C LEU A 20 -18.36 -11.39 2.84
N VAL A 21 -18.74 -11.08 1.60
CA VAL A 21 -17.86 -11.25 0.42
C VAL A 21 -17.05 -9.99 0.09
N SER A 22 -17.45 -8.81 0.60
CA SER A 22 -16.80 -7.53 0.26
C SER A 22 -15.43 -7.30 0.93
N GLY A 23 -14.98 -8.20 1.81
CA GLY A 23 -13.74 -8.03 2.59
C GLY A 23 -12.45 -8.51 1.92
N CYS A 24 -12.51 -9.26 0.81
CA CYS A 24 -11.33 -9.89 0.20
C CYS A 24 -10.87 -9.22 -1.11
N ALA A 25 -11.16 -7.93 -1.32
CA ALA A 25 -10.64 -7.22 -2.47
C ALA A 25 -9.13 -6.94 -2.29
N THR A 26 -8.30 -7.86 -2.78
CA THR A 26 -6.85 -7.62 -2.91
C THR A 26 -6.63 -6.62 -4.04
N THR A 27 -6.11 -5.44 -3.72
CA THR A 27 -5.73 -4.44 -4.73
C THR A 27 -4.62 -5.00 -5.61
N SER A 28 -4.97 -5.35 -6.85
CA SER A 28 -4.01 -5.75 -7.88
C SER A 28 -3.38 -4.51 -8.49
N ILE A 29 -2.05 -4.43 -8.46
CA ILE A 29 -1.28 -3.31 -9.00
C ILE A 29 -0.34 -3.84 -10.08
N SER A 30 -0.29 -3.15 -11.21
CA SER A 30 0.61 -3.50 -12.31
C SER A 30 2.04 -3.04 -12.00
N LEU A 31 3.00 -3.96 -12.12
CA LEU A 31 4.43 -3.66 -12.04
C LEU A 31 5.00 -3.09 -13.36
N ARG A 32 4.25 -3.16 -14.47
CA ARG A 32 4.73 -2.70 -15.78
C ARG A 32 4.91 -1.18 -15.80
N PRO A 33 6.07 -0.68 -16.24
CA PRO A 33 6.23 0.72 -16.62
C PRO A 33 5.19 1.11 -17.69
N GLY A 34 4.78 2.38 -17.70
CA GLY A 34 3.78 2.87 -18.65
C GLY A 34 3.82 4.37 -18.84
N PRO A 35 3.19 4.91 -19.91
CA PRO A 35 3.31 6.32 -20.32
C PRO A 35 2.51 7.30 -19.46
N ARG A 36 2.52 7.13 -18.13
CA ARG A 36 1.79 7.98 -17.19
C ARG A 36 2.62 9.22 -16.85
N SER A 37 1.98 10.39 -16.84
CA SER A 37 2.54 11.61 -16.28
C SER A 37 2.18 11.73 -14.81
N PHE A 38 3.15 12.15 -13.98
CA PHE A 38 2.94 12.33 -12.55
C PHE A 38 3.13 13.78 -12.15
N THR A 39 2.31 14.23 -11.19
CA THR A 39 2.44 15.53 -10.52
C THR A 39 2.93 15.32 -9.09
N ALA A 40 3.39 16.40 -8.43
CA ALA A 40 3.80 16.33 -7.03
C ALA A 40 2.65 15.97 -6.08
N GLN A 41 1.39 16.13 -6.51
CA GLN A 41 0.20 15.81 -5.72
C GLN A 41 -0.14 14.32 -5.77
N ASP A 42 0.31 13.60 -6.80
CA ASP A 42 0.08 12.16 -6.94
C ASP A 42 0.88 11.32 -5.94
N TYR A 43 1.91 11.92 -5.32
CA TYR A 43 2.87 11.21 -4.48
C TYR A 43 2.21 10.42 -3.35
N GLU A 44 1.35 11.04 -2.53
CA GLU A 44 0.75 10.36 -1.36
C GLU A 44 -0.09 9.15 -1.78
N ARG A 45 -0.94 9.32 -2.80
CA ARG A 45 -1.76 8.22 -3.33
C ARG A 45 -0.90 7.05 -3.83
N ILE A 46 0.24 7.35 -4.46
CA ILE A 46 1.15 6.34 -4.99
C ILE A 46 1.97 5.70 -3.86
N TYR A 47 2.42 6.49 -2.89
CA TYR A 47 3.08 6.01 -1.69
C TYR A 47 2.19 4.99 -0.97
N ASP A 48 0.92 5.31 -0.75
CA ASP A 48 -0.05 4.41 -0.11
C ASP A 48 -0.28 3.13 -0.94
N ALA A 49 -0.41 3.26 -2.25
CA ALA A 49 -0.62 2.11 -3.13
C ALA A 49 0.53 1.09 -3.04
N TRP A 50 1.76 1.57 -2.90
CA TRP A 50 2.98 0.76 -2.88
C TRP A 50 3.57 0.49 -1.48
N THR A 51 2.94 1.00 -0.42
CA THR A 51 3.33 0.76 0.97
C THR A 51 2.43 -0.29 1.61
N ARG A 52 3.05 -1.23 2.32
CA ARG A 52 2.34 -2.15 3.21
C ARG A 52 2.84 -1.91 4.62
N ASP A 53 1.93 -1.80 5.56
CA ASP A 53 2.23 -1.71 6.98
C ASP A 53 1.74 -2.96 7.72
N ALA A 54 2.38 -3.22 8.86
CA ALA A 54 1.99 -4.28 9.77
C ALA A 54 2.31 -3.86 11.21
N GLU A 55 1.42 -4.25 12.11
CA GLU A 55 1.57 -4.00 13.54
C GLU A 55 1.69 -5.34 14.28
N ALA A 56 2.73 -5.46 15.12
CA ALA A 56 2.86 -6.55 16.06
C ALA A 56 2.26 -6.13 17.40
N PHE A 57 1.18 -6.81 17.77
CA PHE A 57 0.49 -6.59 19.04
C PHE A 57 0.87 -7.65 20.06
N ALA A 58 1.28 -7.23 21.25
CA ALA A 58 1.46 -8.15 22.36
C ALA A 58 0.19 -8.20 23.22
N VAL A 59 -0.52 -9.32 23.10
CA VAL A 59 -1.83 -9.54 23.73
C VAL A 59 -1.76 -9.48 25.26
N GLY A 60 -0.66 -9.92 25.86
CA GLY A 60 -0.50 -9.97 27.33
C GLY A 60 -0.44 -8.59 28.01
N ASN A 61 -0.09 -7.56 27.27
CA ASN A 61 0.12 -6.19 27.73
C ASN A 61 -0.82 -5.19 27.02
N LEU A 62 -1.71 -5.68 26.15
CA LEU A 62 -2.60 -4.89 25.30
C LEU A 62 -1.90 -3.71 24.63
N SER A 63 -0.75 -3.96 24.00
CA SER A 63 0.13 -2.88 23.59
C SER A 63 0.78 -3.21 22.24
N ASP A 64 0.71 -2.28 21.29
CA ASP A 64 1.53 -2.33 20.08
C ASP A 64 3.00 -2.27 20.46
N VAL A 65 3.73 -3.28 20.00
CA VAL A 65 5.14 -3.47 20.28
C VAL A 65 5.96 -2.89 19.14
N LEU A 66 5.48 -3.09 17.91
CA LEU A 66 6.21 -2.78 16.70
C LEU A 66 5.25 -2.40 15.57
N HIS A 67 5.49 -1.28 14.94
CA HIS A 67 4.89 -0.88 13.67
C HIS A 67 5.97 -0.94 12.60
N ALA A 68 5.72 -1.67 11.52
CA ALA A 68 6.65 -1.80 10.40
C ALA A 68 5.94 -1.38 9.11
N THR A 69 6.62 -0.59 8.29
CA THR A 69 6.18 -0.29 6.92
C THR A 69 7.23 -0.76 5.92
N ALA A 70 6.76 -1.22 4.78
CA ALA A 70 7.57 -1.61 3.65
C ALA A 70 6.99 -1.00 2.37
N THR A 71 7.71 -0.05 1.79
CA THR A 71 7.36 0.58 0.51
C THR A 71 8.18 -0.05 -0.60
N PHE A 72 7.52 -0.68 -1.57
CA PHE A 72 8.21 -1.17 -2.76
C PHE A 72 8.54 0.01 -3.68
N GLN A 73 9.82 0.16 -4.02
CA GLN A 73 10.30 1.23 -4.90
C GLN A 73 10.06 0.88 -6.37
N SER A 74 8.78 0.80 -6.74
CA SER A 74 8.34 0.56 -8.12
C SER A 74 8.75 1.69 -9.06
N TRP A 75 8.69 1.44 -10.37
CA TRP A 75 8.90 2.46 -11.40
C TRP A 75 7.98 3.68 -11.17
N GLU A 76 6.70 3.43 -10.88
CA GLU A 76 5.70 4.47 -10.62
C GLU A 76 6.02 5.25 -9.33
N PHE A 77 6.40 4.55 -8.26
CA PHE A 77 6.80 5.17 -7.00
C PHE A 77 8.00 6.10 -7.19
N ARG A 78 9.07 5.62 -7.83
CA ARG A 78 10.31 6.39 -8.06
C ARG A 78 10.04 7.63 -8.91
N HIS A 79 9.17 7.52 -9.90
CA HIS A 79 8.77 8.66 -10.72
C HIS A 79 8.00 9.71 -9.91
N ALA A 80 6.98 9.30 -9.15
CA ALA A 80 6.19 10.21 -8.32
C ALA A 80 7.05 10.88 -7.24
N TYR A 81 7.92 10.11 -6.58
CA TYR A 81 8.89 10.61 -5.61
C TYR A 81 9.85 11.62 -6.24
N GLY A 82 10.43 11.33 -7.40
CA GLY A 82 11.35 12.24 -8.09
C GLY A 82 10.69 13.56 -8.49
N VAL A 83 9.43 13.53 -8.95
CA VAL A 83 8.65 14.75 -9.25
C VAL A 83 8.38 15.55 -7.98
N ARG A 84 7.94 14.89 -6.90
CA ARG A 84 7.68 15.53 -5.61
C ARG A 84 8.94 16.17 -5.04
N TYR A 85 10.03 15.41 -4.98
CA TYR A 85 11.32 15.87 -4.50
C TYR A 85 11.83 17.07 -5.28
N ALA A 86 11.76 17.03 -6.62
CA ALA A 86 12.17 18.16 -7.43
C ALA A 86 11.34 19.43 -7.18
N ALA A 87 10.03 19.28 -6.90
CA ALA A 87 9.16 20.39 -6.53
C ALA A 87 9.50 20.95 -5.14
N ASP A 88 9.70 20.09 -4.14
CA ASP A 88 10.01 20.49 -2.76
C ASP A 88 11.36 21.21 -2.65
N PHE A 89 12.34 20.81 -3.47
CA PHE A 89 13.71 21.36 -3.44
C PHE A 89 14.03 22.29 -4.62
N ALA A 90 13.04 22.66 -5.44
CA ALA A 90 13.20 23.54 -6.61
C ALA A 90 14.41 23.16 -7.50
N LEU A 91 14.57 21.88 -7.80
CA LEU A 91 15.70 21.37 -8.58
C LEU A 91 15.70 21.96 -10.00
N GLN A 92 16.89 22.24 -10.53
CA GLN A 92 17.05 22.61 -11.94
C GLN A 92 16.63 21.45 -12.85
N THR A 93 16.00 21.76 -13.99
CA THR A 93 15.41 20.78 -14.92
C THR A 93 16.37 19.65 -15.29
N LYS A 94 17.62 19.97 -15.65
CA LYS A 94 18.63 18.98 -16.03
C LYS A 94 19.02 18.04 -14.88
N ALA A 95 19.18 18.60 -13.67
CA ALA A 95 19.54 17.79 -12.49
C ALA A 95 18.39 16.85 -12.10
N ARG A 96 17.14 17.34 -12.20
CA ARG A 96 15.93 16.53 -12.01
C ARG A 96 15.86 15.36 -13.02
N GLU A 97 16.06 15.65 -14.30
CA GLU A 97 16.01 14.63 -15.37
C GLU A 97 17.07 13.55 -15.17
N ALA A 98 18.32 13.95 -14.88
CA ALA A 98 19.41 13.01 -14.63
C ALA A 98 19.16 12.12 -13.40
N MET A 99 18.66 12.70 -12.30
CA MET A 99 18.32 11.96 -11.09
C MET A 99 17.18 10.96 -11.33
N LEU A 100 16.14 11.39 -12.03
CA LEU A 100 14.99 10.55 -12.35
C LEU A 100 15.42 9.39 -13.26
N GLU A 101 16.12 9.67 -14.35
CA GLU A 101 16.58 8.65 -15.30
C GLU A 101 17.43 7.57 -14.62
N ALA A 102 18.41 7.97 -13.81
CA ALA A 102 19.25 7.02 -13.08
C ALA A 102 18.43 6.15 -12.10
N SER A 103 17.42 6.73 -11.45
CA SER A 103 16.53 6.02 -10.53
C SER A 103 15.62 5.03 -11.28
N LEU A 104 15.12 5.40 -12.46
CA LEU A 104 14.27 4.51 -13.26
C LEU A 104 15.07 3.35 -13.85
N GLN A 105 16.30 3.58 -14.30
CA GLN A 105 17.19 2.51 -14.75
C GLN A 105 17.51 1.50 -13.64
N ASP A 106 17.82 1.96 -12.42
CA ASP A 106 18.02 1.03 -11.28
C ASP A 106 16.75 0.22 -10.94
N ALA A 107 15.56 0.73 -11.28
CA ALA A 107 14.30 0.03 -11.04
C ALA A 107 14.09 -1.17 -11.98
N GLU A 108 14.69 -1.14 -13.17
CA GLU A 108 14.64 -2.27 -14.11
C GLU A 108 15.52 -3.44 -13.63
N ASP A 109 16.67 -3.12 -13.04
CA ASP A 109 17.64 -4.12 -12.60
C ASP A 109 17.40 -4.63 -11.18
N ARG A 110 16.83 -3.80 -10.29
CA ARG A 110 16.81 -4.07 -8.84
C ARG A 110 15.47 -3.78 -8.20
N HIS A 111 14.94 -4.82 -7.54
CA HIS A 111 13.81 -4.71 -6.65
C HIS A 111 14.28 -4.21 -5.28
N ARG A 112 13.83 -3.01 -4.89
CA ARG A 112 14.19 -2.39 -3.61
C ARG A 112 12.97 -2.10 -2.78
N PHE A 113 13.12 -2.27 -1.46
CA PHE A 113 12.11 -1.91 -0.48
C PHE A 113 12.72 -0.86 0.45
N LEU A 114 11.97 0.21 0.71
CA LEU A 114 12.22 1.09 1.84
C LEU A 114 11.46 0.50 3.03
N VAL A 115 12.18 0.07 4.06
CA VAL A 115 11.59 -0.52 5.26
C VAL A 115 11.82 0.45 6.41
N THR A 116 10.75 0.80 7.12
CA THR A 116 10.85 1.51 8.39
C THR A 116 10.22 0.68 9.49
N MET A 117 10.82 0.75 10.67
CA MET A 117 10.35 0.04 11.85
C MET A 117 10.40 0.99 13.03
N ALA A 118 9.31 1.03 13.79
CA ALA A 118 9.19 1.84 14.99
C ALA A 118 8.57 0.99 16.09
N GLY A 119 9.24 0.91 17.23
CA GLY A 119 8.67 0.32 18.44
C GLY A 119 8.79 1.28 19.61
N ARG A 120 7.95 1.08 20.64
CA ARG A 120 7.92 1.97 21.80
C ARG A 120 9.09 1.76 22.75
N ARG A 121 9.72 0.59 22.70
CA ARG A 121 10.93 0.26 23.46
C ARG A 121 11.98 -0.30 22.52
N PHE A 122 13.19 0.22 22.64
CA PHE A 122 14.34 -0.18 21.82
C PHE A 122 14.57 -1.71 21.85
N ARG A 123 14.49 -2.32 23.04
CA ARG A 123 14.65 -3.77 23.24
C ARG A 123 13.63 -4.64 22.49
N GLU A 124 12.45 -4.08 22.23
CA GLU A 124 11.35 -4.76 21.53
C GLU A 124 11.38 -4.48 20.02
N SER A 125 12.29 -3.60 19.58
CA SER A 125 12.50 -3.23 18.16
C SER A 125 13.79 -3.82 17.57
N ASP A 126 14.54 -4.57 18.40
CA ASP A 126 15.75 -5.27 18.00
C ASP A 126 15.36 -6.64 17.41
N LEU A 127 15.74 -6.89 16.15
CA LEU A 127 15.41 -8.10 15.40
C LEU A 127 16.58 -9.09 15.29
N THR A 128 17.64 -8.89 16.07
CA THR A 128 18.83 -9.75 16.04
C THR A 128 18.74 -10.99 16.92
#